data_AF-A0A1M3KUS8-F1
#
_entry.id   AF-A0A1M3KUS8-F1
#
_cell.length_a   1.000
_cell.length_b   1.000
_cell.length_c   1.000
_cell.angle_alpha   90.00
_cell.angle_beta   90.00
_cell.angle_gamma   90.00
#
_symmetry.space_group_name_H-M   'P 1'
#
loop_
_entity.id
_entity.type
_entity.pdbx_description
1 polymer ?
#
loop_
_entity_poly.entity_id
_entity_poly.type
_entity_poly.pdbx_seq_one_letter_code
_entity_poly.pdbx_strand_id
1 'polypeptide(L)'
;MACAALLCVACAAPRPDRAAQDCPPPPPPPPCAPTSFTTVLFDTSSARFPHWKISIVDGASGNGHQWGLMPAGRTATLLVNGDNAGIATYHTVTRTSVTSVDTARASAAAPVMLTCVMPDRIMGDAAIHPATISNGTVTFGEPLGRPVNLDVYWDGHPVVVPASAQGSEIMVFASDRPGSYGGTDLWYTVRNGEAWSEPVNLGPAVNTPCDELSPSFASDGRKILFASAGHATAGGYDIFQAAVERPRKDSIALSDVRNIGLPVNTAADELFPWMPSDSILYYGSSQRSGDFDVYVLHRVDRVMERRVKKDTLKDDRKKPEDIARREELAKKPRTTIKGRVVNEKTSEPVVDAEVTARDEASKQVLSSTRTDTAGDYTLSVPTDTPIEVSAQSGKLFYDRTVTTIPKEQANDTVRMEKPLHLPITLFLRVNFPTAIFDAPYQNTLDSNGTETSQTWQSALDMLVRNIELSGDQLQRLILIGHTDDVDTDVNNLKLGRQRVDFIIDQLVQRGVDRSLLEGRSAGERLKPDKRKGESLDQWRKRSRRVELVKILR
;
A
#
# COMPACT_ATOMS: atom_id res chain seq x y z
N MET A 1 34.73 -9.49 -3.50
CA MET A 1 34.03 -10.62 -4.15
C MET A 1 33.21 -10.09 -5.31
N ALA A 2 32.85 -10.90 -6.30
CA ALA A 2 32.01 -10.44 -7.41
C ALA A 2 30.61 -10.08 -6.89
N CYS A 3 30.04 -8.97 -7.37
CA CYS A 3 28.68 -8.57 -7.03
C CYS A 3 27.69 -9.46 -7.80
N ALA A 4 26.67 -9.98 -7.10
CA ALA A 4 25.59 -10.73 -7.73
C ALA A 4 24.62 -9.78 -8.47
N ALA A 5 23.85 -10.32 -9.41
CA ALA A 5 23.02 -9.56 -10.33
C ALA A 5 21.94 -8.71 -9.62
N LEU A 6 21.79 -7.44 -10.01
CA LEU A 6 20.78 -6.52 -9.47
C LEU A 6 19.50 -6.60 -10.30
N LEU A 7 18.37 -7.00 -9.69
CA LEU A 7 17.05 -6.80 -10.29
C LEU A 7 16.64 -5.32 -10.19
N CYS A 8 17.03 -4.55 -11.20
CA CYS A 8 16.54 -3.19 -11.42
C CYS A 8 15.33 -3.23 -12.36
N VAL A 9 14.21 -3.75 -11.85
CA VAL A 9 12.94 -3.83 -12.59
C VAL A 9 12.29 -2.45 -12.62
N ALA A 10 12.22 -1.83 -13.80
CA ALA A 10 11.59 -0.51 -14.00
C ALA A 10 10.05 -0.59 -14.11
N CYS A 11 9.44 -1.51 -13.35
CA CYS A 11 8.03 -1.90 -13.44
C CYS A 11 7.62 -2.73 -12.22
N ALA A 12 6.92 -2.14 -11.25
CA ALA A 12 6.10 -2.93 -10.34
C ALA A 12 4.84 -3.42 -11.09
N ALA A 13 4.40 -4.66 -10.89
CA ALA A 13 3.20 -5.18 -11.56
C ALA A 13 1.93 -4.56 -10.95
N PRO A 14 0.96 -4.09 -11.76
CA PRO A 14 -0.31 -3.55 -11.25
C PRO A 14 -1.13 -4.65 -10.56
N ARG A 15 -1.88 -4.28 -9.50
CA ARG A 15 -2.80 -5.19 -8.80
C ARG A 15 -4.15 -5.28 -9.53
N PRO A 16 -4.82 -6.45 -9.53
CA PRO A 16 -6.15 -6.61 -10.12
C PRO A 16 -7.24 -5.98 -9.24
N ASP A 17 -8.24 -5.38 -9.88
CA ASP A 17 -9.20 -4.45 -9.27
C ASP A 17 -10.65 -5.01 -9.17
N ARG A 18 -11.50 -4.44 -8.29
CA ARG A 18 -12.98 -4.67 -8.28
C ARG A 18 -13.81 -3.70 -7.41
N ALA A 19 -15.01 -3.36 -7.90
CA ALA A 19 -15.85 -2.22 -7.50
C ALA A 19 -16.91 -2.46 -6.38
N ALA A 20 -17.63 -1.39 -5.99
CA ALA A 20 -18.53 -1.32 -4.82
C ALA A 20 -19.83 -0.49 -4.99
N GLN A 21 -20.80 -0.73 -4.10
CA GLN A 21 -22.07 -0.04 -3.74
C GLN A 21 -22.48 -0.57 -2.35
N ASP A 22 -23.27 0.02 -1.43
CA ASP A 22 -23.96 1.33 -1.20
C ASP A 22 -24.26 1.35 0.35
N CYS A 23 -24.58 2.42 1.09
CA CYS A 23 -24.96 3.83 0.88
C CYS A 23 -24.62 4.65 2.19
N PRO A 24 -24.88 5.97 2.33
CA PRO A 24 -24.01 6.85 3.13
C PRO A 24 -24.46 7.31 4.54
N PRO A 25 -23.48 7.52 5.45
CA PRO A 25 -23.44 8.61 6.43
C PRO A 25 -22.32 9.65 5.99
N PRO A 26 -21.71 10.53 6.83
CA PRO A 26 -20.89 11.63 6.32
C PRO A 26 -19.57 11.17 5.67
N PRO A 27 -18.98 11.99 4.76
CA PRO A 27 -18.03 11.49 3.76
C PRO A 27 -16.75 10.89 4.37
N PRO A 28 -16.44 9.60 4.09
CA PRO A 28 -15.07 9.11 4.18
C PRO A 28 -14.19 9.80 3.11
N PRO A 29 -12.85 9.62 3.13
CA PRO A 29 -12.07 9.81 1.90
C PRO A 29 -12.73 9.04 0.74
N PRO A 30 -12.67 9.53 -0.51
CA PRO A 30 -13.33 8.86 -1.62
C PRO A 30 -12.78 7.43 -1.76
N PRO A 31 -13.63 6.39 -1.80
CA PRO A 31 -13.14 5.03 -1.92
C PRO A 31 -12.34 4.89 -3.21
N CYS A 32 -11.32 4.02 -3.22
CA CYS A 32 -10.59 3.72 -4.44
C CYS A 32 -11.55 3.09 -5.47
N ALA A 33 -11.98 3.92 -6.42
CA ALA A 33 -13.05 3.64 -7.37
C ALA A 33 -12.79 4.48 -8.62
N PRO A 34 -12.17 3.92 -9.68
CA PRO A 34 -11.83 4.66 -10.90
C PRO A 34 -13.08 5.35 -11.48
N THR A 35 -13.05 6.68 -11.54
CA THR A 35 -14.25 7.46 -11.92
C THR A 35 -14.38 7.50 -13.43
N SER A 36 -15.18 6.58 -14.00
CA SER A 36 -15.29 6.37 -15.46
C SER A 36 -15.35 7.68 -16.24
N PHE A 37 -14.36 7.93 -17.10
CA PHE A 37 -14.17 9.21 -17.78
C PHE A 37 -15.36 9.56 -18.69
N THR A 38 -16.24 10.43 -18.21
CA THR A 38 -17.55 10.75 -18.83
C THR A 38 -17.50 11.83 -19.92
N THR A 39 -16.34 12.41 -20.20
CA THR A 39 -16.18 13.42 -21.26
C THR A 39 -16.46 12.80 -22.63
N VAL A 40 -17.09 13.56 -23.53
CA VAL A 40 -17.38 13.11 -24.90
C VAL A 40 -16.08 12.67 -25.59
N LEU A 41 -16.04 11.40 -25.98
CA LEU A 41 -14.88 10.69 -26.52
C LEU A 41 -14.19 11.45 -27.66
N PHE A 42 -12.85 11.44 -27.65
CA PHE A 42 -12.05 11.71 -28.84
C PHE A 42 -12.19 10.54 -29.83
N ASP A 43 -13.29 10.55 -30.59
CA ASP A 43 -13.65 9.53 -31.56
C ASP A 43 -12.63 9.52 -32.74
N THR A 44 -11.59 8.68 -32.62
CA THR A 44 -10.57 8.47 -33.65
C THR A 44 -11.09 7.72 -34.88
N SER A 45 -12.28 7.10 -34.81
CA SER A 45 -13.00 6.63 -36.01
C SER A 45 -13.62 7.79 -36.80
N SER A 46 -13.63 9.01 -36.24
CA SER A 46 -14.03 10.22 -36.94
C SER A 46 -12.85 10.85 -37.70
N ALA A 47 -13.11 11.18 -38.97
CA ALA A 47 -12.05 11.45 -39.93
C ALA A 47 -11.67 12.95 -40.03
N ARG A 48 -11.81 13.77 -38.97
CA ARG A 48 -11.52 15.22 -39.03
C ARG A 48 -10.86 15.72 -37.74
N PHE A 49 -9.99 16.72 -37.91
CA PHE A 49 -9.12 17.31 -36.87
C PHE A 49 -7.98 16.35 -36.42
N PRO A 50 -6.84 16.89 -35.92
CA PRO A 50 -5.80 17.16 -36.91
C PRO A 50 -4.41 16.60 -36.53
N HIS A 51 -3.80 15.89 -37.48
CA HIS A 51 -2.40 15.48 -37.53
C HIS A 51 -1.82 14.52 -36.48
N TRP A 52 -2.55 13.82 -35.61
CA TRP A 52 -1.90 12.90 -34.62
C TRP A 52 -2.08 11.40 -34.93
N LYS A 53 -1.07 10.60 -34.58
CA LYS A 53 -1.01 9.13 -34.69
C LYS A 53 -0.28 8.53 -33.48
N ILE A 54 -0.68 7.33 -33.07
CA ILE A 54 0.13 6.46 -32.19
C ILE A 54 0.85 5.40 -33.04
N SER A 55 2.08 5.07 -32.66
CA SER A 55 2.83 3.90 -33.14
C SER A 55 3.34 3.09 -31.94
N ILE A 56 3.59 1.80 -32.14
CA ILE A 56 4.55 1.04 -31.32
C ILE A 56 5.96 1.55 -31.65
N VAL A 57 6.90 1.46 -30.71
CA VAL A 57 8.29 1.83 -30.91
C VAL A 57 9.13 0.61 -31.34
N ASP A 58 9.57 0.62 -32.59
CA ASP A 58 10.46 -0.39 -33.18
C ASP A 58 11.77 -0.49 -32.37
N GLY A 59 12.12 -1.72 -31.96
CA GLY A 59 13.27 -2.01 -31.11
C GLY A 59 13.00 -1.92 -29.60
N ALA A 60 11.81 -1.46 -29.17
CA ALA A 60 11.39 -1.43 -27.77
C ALA A 60 10.26 -2.42 -27.44
N SER A 61 9.87 -3.28 -28.39
CA SER A 61 8.81 -4.29 -28.25
C SER A 61 9.34 -5.70 -28.55
N GLY A 62 9.40 -6.59 -27.54
CA GLY A 62 9.63 -8.02 -27.76
C GLY A 62 10.26 -8.81 -26.60
N ASN A 63 9.76 -10.04 -26.41
CA ASN A 63 10.39 -11.18 -25.71
C ASN A 63 11.03 -10.94 -24.33
N GLY A 64 10.52 -10.03 -23.53
CA GLY A 64 10.93 -9.85 -22.13
C GLY A 64 10.00 -8.89 -21.42
N HIS A 65 9.53 -9.29 -20.24
CA HIS A 65 8.55 -8.55 -19.44
C HIS A 65 9.05 -7.14 -19.04
N GLN A 66 8.10 -6.28 -18.68
CA GLN A 66 8.33 -5.12 -17.79
C GLN A 66 9.37 -4.09 -18.29
N TRP A 67 8.97 -3.30 -19.29
CA TRP A 67 9.68 -2.12 -19.77
C TRP A 67 9.28 -0.86 -19.00
N GLY A 68 10.27 -0.04 -18.62
CA GLY A 68 10.06 1.30 -18.06
C GLY A 68 10.81 2.37 -18.86
N LEU A 69 10.25 3.59 -18.89
CA LEU A 69 10.88 4.79 -19.43
C LEU A 69 11.28 5.72 -18.29
N MET A 70 12.53 6.18 -18.29
CA MET A 70 13.09 6.99 -17.19
C MET A 70 13.90 8.20 -17.70
N PRO A 71 13.45 9.45 -17.48
CA PRO A 71 14.07 10.64 -18.05
C PRO A 71 15.56 10.80 -17.67
N ALA A 72 16.44 10.93 -18.68
CA ALA A 72 17.88 11.13 -18.53
C ALA A 72 18.26 12.53 -19.01
N GLY A 73 17.72 13.54 -18.33
CA GLY A 73 17.84 14.95 -18.72
C GLY A 73 16.81 15.37 -19.79
N ARG A 74 17.07 16.49 -20.47
CA ARG A 74 16.07 17.17 -21.32
C ARG A 74 15.84 16.55 -22.70
N THR A 75 16.78 15.75 -23.21
CA THR A 75 16.80 15.29 -24.61
C THR A 75 16.99 13.78 -24.78
N ALA A 76 17.04 13.03 -23.66
CA ALA A 76 17.19 11.59 -23.65
C ALA A 76 16.33 10.97 -22.55
N THR A 77 15.91 9.73 -22.76
CA THR A 77 15.34 8.86 -21.73
C THR A 77 16.11 7.54 -21.72
N LEU A 78 16.08 6.85 -20.59
CA LEU A 78 16.46 5.45 -20.52
C LEU A 78 15.22 4.63 -20.87
N LEU A 79 15.35 3.75 -21.85
CA LEU A 79 14.51 2.57 -21.94
C LEU A 79 15.19 1.49 -21.10
N VAL A 80 14.49 0.95 -20.09
CA VAL A 80 15.02 -0.07 -19.18
C VAL A 80 14.13 -1.31 -19.25
N ASN A 81 14.73 -2.48 -19.50
CA ASN A 81 14.06 -3.78 -19.38
C ASN A 81 14.35 -4.38 -18.00
N GLY A 82 13.31 -4.83 -17.29
CA GLY A 82 13.45 -5.53 -16.02
C GLY A 82 13.36 -7.05 -16.18
N ASP A 83 14.46 -7.74 -16.45
CA ASP A 83 14.46 -9.20 -16.46
C ASP A 83 14.46 -9.82 -15.05
N ASN A 84 13.86 -11.00 -14.91
CA ASN A 84 13.84 -11.77 -13.66
C ASN A 84 15.20 -12.42 -13.32
N ALA A 85 16.26 -12.13 -14.07
CA ALA A 85 17.61 -12.69 -13.88
C ALA A 85 18.62 -11.67 -13.32
N GLY A 86 18.22 -10.41 -13.15
CA GLY A 86 19.04 -9.34 -12.59
C GLY A 86 19.96 -8.65 -13.60
N ILE A 87 19.60 -8.67 -14.89
CA ILE A 87 20.32 -7.97 -15.95
C ILE A 87 19.40 -6.91 -16.55
N ALA A 88 19.33 -5.76 -15.89
CA ALA A 88 18.67 -4.58 -16.43
C ALA A 88 19.41 -4.07 -17.68
N THR A 89 19.02 -4.58 -18.85
CA THR A 89 19.47 -4.03 -20.13
C THR A 89 18.81 -2.68 -20.35
N TYR A 90 19.61 -1.70 -20.77
CA TYR A 90 19.14 -0.34 -20.91
C TYR A 90 19.69 0.32 -22.18
N HIS A 91 18.87 1.20 -22.77
CA HIS A 91 19.21 1.96 -23.95
C HIS A 91 19.00 3.45 -23.69
N THR A 92 20.00 4.27 -24.03
CA THR A 92 19.84 5.73 -24.01
C THR A 92 19.14 6.14 -25.31
N VAL A 93 17.85 6.45 -25.21
CA VAL A 93 17.00 6.85 -26.33
C VAL A 93 17.29 8.32 -26.66
N THR A 94 18.18 8.55 -27.62
CA THR A 94 18.38 9.87 -28.23
C THR A 94 17.45 10.03 -29.44
N ARG A 95 16.83 11.20 -29.59
CA ARG A 95 15.75 11.42 -30.57
C ARG A 95 16.23 11.44 -32.03
N THR A 96 16.10 10.31 -32.73
CA THR A 96 16.06 10.28 -34.21
C THR A 96 15.07 9.24 -34.73
N SER A 97 14.30 9.59 -35.76
CA SER A 97 13.09 8.87 -36.21
C SER A 97 11.97 8.82 -35.16
N VAL A 98 10.72 8.77 -35.61
CA VAL A 98 9.53 8.96 -34.77
C VAL A 98 8.99 7.62 -34.24
N THR A 99 9.33 6.50 -34.87
CA THR A 99 8.82 5.16 -34.51
C THR A 99 9.90 4.16 -34.12
N SER A 100 11.16 4.57 -33.97
CA SER A 100 12.29 3.67 -33.70
C SER A 100 13.25 4.24 -32.66
N VAL A 101 13.84 3.40 -31.80
CA VAL A 101 14.92 3.84 -30.89
C VAL A 101 16.26 3.91 -31.62
N ASP A 102 16.87 5.09 -31.63
CA ASP A 102 18.30 5.25 -31.94
C ASP A 102 19.11 4.91 -30.68
N THR A 103 19.86 3.79 -30.71
CA THR A 103 20.50 3.19 -29.53
C THR A 103 21.91 3.73 -29.28
N ALA A 104 22.00 5.05 -29.09
CA ALA A 104 23.26 5.71 -28.75
C ALA A 104 23.84 5.18 -27.42
N ARG A 105 25.14 4.86 -27.41
CA ARG A 105 25.87 4.65 -26.15
C ARG A 105 26.14 6.02 -25.53
N ALA A 106 25.68 6.23 -24.29
CA ALA A 106 25.97 7.44 -23.53
C ALA A 106 27.49 7.64 -23.38
N SER A 107 28.04 8.63 -24.08
CA SER A 107 29.48 8.92 -24.15
C SER A 107 30.03 9.75 -22.99
N ALA A 108 29.15 10.17 -22.07
CA ALA A 108 29.48 10.94 -20.88
C ALA A 108 28.76 10.35 -19.67
N ALA A 109 29.40 10.44 -18.50
CA ALA A 109 28.85 9.94 -17.24
C ALA A 109 27.63 10.78 -16.81
N ALA A 110 26.42 10.25 -16.97
CA ALA A 110 25.19 10.88 -16.55
C ALA A 110 24.77 10.38 -15.16
N PRO A 111 24.65 11.24 -14.13
CA PRO A 111 24.05 10.86 -12.86
C PRO A 111 22.52 10.77 -13.00
N VAL A 112 21.94 9.74 -12.42
CA VAL A 112 20.49 9.49 -12.36
C VAL A 112 20.11 8.96 -10.97
N MET A 113 18.82 9.03 -10.64
CA MET A 113 18.23 8.21 -9.57
C MET A 113 17.50 7.04 -10.24
N LEU A 114 17.58 5.84 -9.66
CA LEU A 114 16.93 4.62 -10.15
C LEU A 114 16.21 3.91 -9.00
N THR A 115 15.21 3.09 -9.34
CA THR A 115 14.57 2.16 -8.38
C THR A 115 15.18 0.77 -8.50
N CYS A 116 15.48 0.14 -7.37
CA CYS A 116 16.06 -1.21 -7.30
C CYS A 116 15.19 -2.13 -6.43
N VAL A 117 15.09 -3.41 -6.81
CA VAL A 117 14.36 -4.46 -6.09
C VAL A 117 15.34 -5.61 -5.82
N MET A 118 15.97 -5.61 -4.64
CA MET A 118 17.12 -6.47 -4.37
C MET A 118 16.70 -7.93 -4.06
N PRO A 119 17.22 -8.96 -4.78
CA PRO A 119 16.74 -10.34 -4.68
C PRO A 119 17.04 -11.05 -3.35
N ASP A 120 17.89 -10.46 -2.50
CA ASP A 120 18.24 -10.94 -1.16
C ASP A 120 17.56 -10.14 -0.02
N ARG A 121 16.91 -9.01 -0.33
CA ARG A 121 16.16 -8.21 0.65
C ARG A 121 14.68 -8.56 0.64
N ILE A 122 14.31 -9.48 1.51
CA ILE A 122 12.91 -9.71 1.86
C ILE A 122 12.45 -8.56 2.77
N MET A 123 11.81 -7.54 2.14
CA MET A 123 10.71 -6.66 2.64
C MET A 123 10.98 -5.14 2.70
N GLY A 124 10.19 -4.40 1.91
CA GLY A 124 10.29 -2.95 1.66
C GLY A 124 10.60 -2.73 0.19
N ASP A 125 9.60 -3.00 -0.67
CA ASP A 125 9.85 -3.66 -1.96
C ASP A 125 10.28 -2.73 -3.11
N ALA A 126 10.77 -1.53 -2.79
CA ALA A 126 11.53 -0.65 -3.68
C ALA A 126 12.38 0.33 -2.87
N ALA A 127 13.60 0.63 -3.34
CA ALA A 127 14.43 1.71 -2.80
C ALA A 127 15.00 2.59 -3.93
N ILE A 128 15.16 3.88 -3.64
CA ILE A 128 15.82 4.84 -4.52
C ILE A 128 17.34 4.76 -4.34
N HIS A 129 18.06 4.50 -5.43
CA HIS A 129 19.52 4.52 -5.50
C HIS A 129 20.01 5.65 -6.42
N PRO A 130 21.10 6.36 -6.06
CA PRO A 130 21.88 7.11 -7.03
C PRO A 130 22.63 6.13 -7.94
N ALA A 131 22.71 6.43 -9.23
CA ALA A 131 23.48 5.66 -10.19
C ALA A 131 24.16 6.57 -11.22
N THR A 132 25.22 6.06 -11.85
CA THR A 132 25.96 6.74 -12.92
C THR A 132 25.93 5.88 -14.17
N ILE A 133 25.59 6.49 -15.31
CA ILE A 133 25.44 5.83 -16.60
C ILE A 133 26.57 6.26 -17.53
N SER A 134 27.36 5.30 -18.02
CA SER A 134 28.52 5.57 -18.88
C SER A 134 28.85 4.40 -19.80
N ASN A 135 29.11 4.66 -21.09
CA ASN A 135 29.57 3.70 -22.10
C ASN A 135 28.70 2.45 -22.37
N GLY A 136 27.52 2.33 -21.76
CA GLY A 136 26.68 1.12 -21.82
C GLY A 136 26.65 0.32 -20.50
N THR A 137 27.23 0.85 -19.41
CA THR A 137 27.12 0.31 -18.05
C THR A 137 26.41 1.28 -17.12
N VAL A 138 25.50 0.77 -16.28
CA VAL A 138 25.01 1.48 -15.08
C VAL A 138 25.85 1.05 -13.88
N THR A 139 26.39 2.01 -13.14
CA THR A 139 27.05 1.79 -11.85
C THR A 139 26.18 2.37 -10.74
N PHE A 140 25.64 1.50 -9.87
CA PHE A 140 24.83 1.90 -8.72
C PHE A 140 25.70 2.30 -7.53
N GLY A 141 25.24 3.29 -6.77
CA GLY A 141 25.73 3.57 -5.43
C GLY A 141 24.86 2.93 -4.35
N GLU A 142 25.26 3.12 -3.09
CA GLU A 142 24.45 2.77 -1.92
C GLU A 142 23.07 3.44 -1.98
N PRO A 143 21.99 2.78 -1.50
CA PRO A 143 20.66 3.37 -1.48
C PRO A 143 20.66 4.67 -0.69
N LEU A 144 19.78 5.61 -1.05
CA LEU A 144 19.57 6.81 -0.24
C LEU A 144 19.14 6.39 1.19
N GLY A 145 19.68 7.06 2.20
CA GLY A 145 19.30 6.81 3.59
C GLY A 145 17.93 7.41 3.93
N ARG A 146 17.56 7.30 5.21
CA ARG A 146 16.55 8.19 5.80
C ARG A 146 16.97 9.66 5.61
N PRO A 147 16.02 10.57 5.36
CA PRO A 147 14.55 10.36 5.36
C PRO A 147 13.96 9.91 4.02
N VAL A 148 14.79 9.74 2.99
CA VAL A 148 14.32 9.45 1.62
C VAL A 148 13.82 8.03 1.49
N ASN A 149 14.64 7.01 1.77
CA ASN A 149 14.12 5.63 1.85
C ASN A 149 13.75 5.30 3.30
N LEU A 150 12.60 4.65 3.51
CA LEU A 150 12.16 4.15 4.82
C LEU A 150 12.17 2.61 4.87
N ASP A 151 12.58 2.04 6.01
CA ASP A 151 12.46 0.61 6.25
C ASP A 151 11.00 0.15 6.17
N VAL A 152 10.76 -0.96 5.45
CA VAL A 152 9.47 -1.65 5.23
C VAL A 152 8.43 -0.96 4.34
N TYR A 153 8.80 0.13 3.67
CA TYR A 153 7.96 0.83 2.69
C TYR A 153 8.52 0.67 1.26
N TRP A 154 7.69 0.97 0.27
CA TRP A 154 8.05 1.02 -1.15
C TRP A 154 8.38 2.46 -1.51
N ASP A 155 9.61 2.73 -1.93
CA ASP A 155 10.08 4.06 -2.34
C ASP A 155 10.64 4.00 -3.76
N GLY A 156 9.90 4.55 -4.73
CA GLY A 156 10.10 4.23 -6.14
C GLY A 156 9.76 5.31 -7.16
N HIS A 157 10.11 5.01 -8.41
CA HIS A 157 9.92 5.83 -9.61
C HIS A 157 10.35 7.31 -9.43
N PRO A 158 11.60 7.60 -9.02
CA PRO A 158 12.07 8.96 -8.78
C PRO A 158 12.33 9.75 -10.07
N VAL A 159 11.94 11.02 -10.10
CA VAL A 159 12.34 11.98 -11.13
C VAL A 159 12.90 13.24 -10.49
N VAL A 160 14.07 13.69 -10.96
CA VAL A 160 14.75 14.89 -10.45
C VAL A 160 14.48 16.07 -11.37
N VAL A 161 13.93 17.15 -10.82
CA VAL A 161 13.85 18.47 -11.46
C VAL A 161 15.29 18.98 -11.67
N PRO A 162 15.72 19.28 -12.90
CA PRO A 162 17.04 19.88 -13.14
C PRO A 162 17.22 21.13 -12.30
N ALA A 163 18.36 21.21 -11.59
CA ALA A 163 18.61 22.20 -10.55
C ALA A 163 18.18 23.63 -10.95
N SER A 164 17.53 24.31 -10.02
CA SER A 164 17.21 25.74 -10.18
C SER A 164 18.49 26.55 -10.42
N ALA A 165 18.37 27.77 -10.97
CA ALA A 165 19.49 28.70 -11.13
C ALA A 165 20.17 29.13 -9.80
N GLN A 166 19.74 28.56 -8.66
CA GLN A 166 20.22 28.79 -7.30
C GLN A 166 20.84 27.51 -6.68
N GLY A 167 20.91 26.40 -7.43
CA GLY A 167 21.64 25.18 -7.05
C GLY A 167 20.85 24.12 -6.29
N SER A 168 19.64 24.39 -5.81
CA SER A 168 18.78 23.37 -5.18
C SER A 168 18.15 22.44 -6.22
N GLU A 169 18.15 21.13 -5.91
CA GLU A 169 17.48 20.07 -6.68
C GLU A 169 16.17 19.68 -5.99
N ILE A 170 15.14 19.27 -6.75
CA ILE A 170 13.90 18.69 -6.21
C ILE A 170 13.72 17.32 -6.83
N MET A 171 13.45 16.29 -6.02
CA MET A 171 13.07 14.96 -6.50
C MET A 171 11.60 14.71 -6.16
N VAL A 172 10.81 14.32 -7.16
CA VAL A 172 9.45 13.78 -6.98
C VAL A 172 9.52 12.27 -7.15
N PHE A 173 8.87 11.51 -6.28
CA PHE A 173 8.88 10.05 -6.29
C PHE A 173 7.56 9.50 -5.72
N ALA A 174 7.27 8.23 -5.95
CA ALA A 174 6.07 7.57 -5.45
C ALA A 174 6.37 6.73 -4.19
N SER A 175 5.45 6.69 -3.21
CA SER A 175 5.69 6.03 -1.92
C SER A 175 4.42 5.64 -1.15
N ASP A 176 4.43 4.46 -0.51
CA ASP A 176 3.36 3.96 0.38
C ASP A 176 3.59 4.31 1.88
N ARG A 177 4.46 5.28 2.16
CA ARG A 177 4.86 5.67 3.52
C ARG A 177 3.70 6.24 4.37
N PRO A 178 3.86 6.26 5.71
CA PRO A 178 2.85 6.84 6.59
C PRO A 178 2.60 8.32 6.28
N GLY A 179 1.34 8.67 6.01
CA GLY A 179 0.93 10.01 5.57
C GLY A 179 0.46 10.06 4.11
N SER A 180 0.54 8.96 3.37
CA SER A 180 -0.12 8.77 2.07
C SER A 180 -1.66 8.74 2.23
N TYR A 181 -2.40 9.12 1.18
CA TYR A 181 -3.86 9.14 1.16
C TYR A 181 -4.50 7.76 0.89
N GLY A 182 -3.76 6.83 0.29
CA GLY A 182 -4.26 5.49 -0.03
C GLY A 182 -3.17 4.43 -0.14
N GLY A 183 -2.84 4.05 -1.38
CA GLY A 183 -1.78 3.11 -1.71
C GLY A 183 -0.43 3.83 -1.79
N THR A 184 0.06 4.01 -3.01
CA THR A 184 1.22 4.84 -3.33
C THR A 184 0.80 6.27 -3.67
N ASP A 185 1.40 7.24 -3.00
CA ASP A 185 1.20 8.68 -3.24
C ASP A 185 2.43 9.26 -3.93
N LEU A 186 2.30 10.41 -4.61
CA LEU A 186 3.47 11.21 -5.00
C LEU A 186 3.94 12.11 -3.85
N TRP A 187 5.24 12.05 -3.58
CA TRP A 187 5.96 12.84 -2.59
C TRP A 187 7.08 13.63 -3.26
N TYR A 188 7.51 14.73 -2.65
CA TYR A 188 8.72 15.44 -3.07
C TYR A 188 9.71 15.64 -1.92
N THR A 189 11.00 15.67 -2.24
CA THR A 189 12.09 16.05 -1.32
C THR A 189 13.04 17.03 -2.01
N VAL A 190 13.68 17.89 -1.21
CA VAL A 190 14.56 18.96 -1.72
C VAL A 190 15.98 18.71 -1.26
N ARG A 191 16.92 18.81 -2.19
CA ARG A 191 18.35 18.74 -1.91
C ARG A 191 18.93 20.13 -1.72
N ASN A 192 19.61 20.35 -0.61
CA ASN A 192 20.32 21.60 -0.31
C ASN A 192 21.75 21.27 0.12
N GLY A 193 22.69 21.31 -0.83
CA GLY A 193 24.02 20.72 -0.64
C GLY A 193 23.98 19.21 -0.89
N GLU A 194 24.59 18.43 -0.01
CA GLU A 194 24.70 16.97 -0.22
C GLU A 194 23.43 16.21 0.18
N ALA A 195 22.71 16.68 1.21
CA ALA A 195 21.59 15.99 1.85
C ALA A 195 20.21 16.37 1.29
N TRP A 196 19.29 15.41 1.39
CA TRP A 196 17.87 15.52 1.05
C TRP A 196 17.03 15.86 2.30
N SER A 197 15.96 16.64 2.13
CA SER A 197 15.00 16.96 3.20
C SER A 197 14.09 15.77 3.53
N GLU A 198 13.39 15.86 4.67
CA GLU A 198 12.15 15.10 4.90
C GLU A 198 11.23 15.23 3.67
N PRO A 199 10.71 14.12 3.13
CA PRO A 199 9.75 14.18 2.02
C PRO A 199 8.39 14.75 2.45
N VAL A 200 7.76 15.50 1.54
CA VAL A 200 6.47 16.14 1.71
C VAL A 200 5.49 15.59 0.68
N ASN A 201 4.30 15.20 1.13
CA ASN A 201 3.23 14.68 0.29
C ASN A 201 2.69 15.79 -0.64
N LEU A 202 2.44 15.51 -1.92
CA LEU A 202 1.96 16.50 -2.89
C LEU A 202 0.48 16.91 -2.71
N GLY A 203 -0.26 16.23 -1.84
CA GLY A 203 -1.58 16.63 -1.38
C GLY A 203 -2.73 16.18 -2.28
N PRO A 204 -3.99 16.41 -1.86
CA PRO A 204 -5.19 15.84 -2.48
C PRO A 204 -5.61 16.55 -3.78
N ALA A 205 -4.73 17.40 -4.32
CA ALA A 205 -4.84 17.95 -5.67
C ALA A 205 -4.11 17.08 -6.71
N VAL A 206 -3.28 16.12 -6.27
CA VAL A 206 -2.42 15.25 -7.09
C VAL A 206 -2.54 13.80 -6.66
N ASN A 207 -2.66 13.54 -5.35
CA ASN A 207 -2.76 12.20 -4.78
C ASN A 207 -4.21 11.87 -4.44
N THR A 208 -4.55 10.58 -4.52
CA THR A 208 -5.88 10.01 -4.29
C THR A 208 -5.81 8.84 -3.30
N PRO A 209 -6.95 8.27 -2.87
CA PRO A 209 -6.95 7.03 -2.09
C PRO A 209 -6.64 5.74 -2.89
N CYS A 210 -6.18 5.84 -4.13
CA CYS A 210 -5.66 4.72 -4.91
C CYS A 210 -4.11 4.76 -4.98
N ASP A 211 -3.54 4.49 -6.15
CA ASP A 211 -2.10 4.52 -6.44
C ASP A 211 -1.80 5.60 -7.49
N GLU A 212 -0.82 6.47 -7.20
CA GLU A 212 -0.17 7.38 -8.13
C GLU A 212 1.31 7.04 -8.31
N LEU A 213 1.71 6.83 -9.57
CA LEU A 213 3.00 6.25 -9.93
C LEU A 213 3.69 7.02 -11.07
N SER A 214 4.98 6.72 -11.26
CA SER A 214 5.76 7.07 -12.46
C SER A 214 5.77 8.56 -12.83
N PRO A 215 6.08 9.47 -11.89
CA PRO A 215 6.22 10.90 -12.16
C PRO A 215 7.34 11.19 -13.17
N SER A 216 7.12 12.16 -14.05
CA SER A 216 8.02 12.50 -15.15
C SER A 216 7.82 13.95 -15.59
N PHE A 217 8.89 14.72 -15.74
CA PHE A 217 8.77 16.10 -16.23
C PHE A 217 8.82 16.17 -17.76
N ALA A 218 7.98 17.02 -18.34
CA ALA A 218 8.16 17.45 -19.73
C ALA A 218 9.51 18.16 -19.90
N SER A 219 10.10 18.09 -21.10
CA SER A 219 11.45 18.65 -21.37
C SER A 219 11.59 20.15 -21.12
N ASP A 220 10.49 20.89 -21.03
CA ASP A 220 10.43 22.32 -20.69
C ASP A 220 10.34 22.61 -19.19
N GLY A 221 10.11 21.59 -18.35
CA GLY A 221 9.93 21.70 -16.90
C GLY A 221 8.64 22.38 -16.44
N ARG A 222 7.70 22.70 -17.34
CA ARG A 222 6.44 23.41 -17.01
C ARG A 222 5.26 22.48 -16.74
N LYS A 223 5.40 21.21 -17.11
CA LYS A 223 4.41 20.14 -16.87
C LYS A 223 5.10 18.96 -16.19
N ILE A 224 4.41 18.33 -15.25
CA ILE A 224 4.69 16.97 -14.81
C ILE A 224 3.62 16.05 -15.38
N LEU A 225 3.99 14.82 -15.69
CA LEU A 225 3.12 13.74 -16.09
C LEU A 225 3.28 12.61 -15.06
N PHE A 226 2.22 11.89 -14.78
CA PHE A 226 2.21 10.76 -13.83
C PHE A 226 1.09 9.80 -14.22
N ALA A 227 1.09 8.60 -13.66
CA ALA A 227 -0.02 7.67 -13.76
C ALA A 227 -0.86 7.68 -12.47
N SER A 228 -2.17 7.50 -12.57
CA SER A 228 -3.10 7.40 -11.43
C SER A 228 -4.17 6.35 -11.69
N ALA A 229 -4.53 5.59 -10.66
CA ALA A 229 -5.67 4.68 -10.67
C ALA A 229 -6.94 5.23 -9.97
N GLY A 230 -6.84 6.38 -9.27
CA GLY A 230 -7.95 6.92 -8.44
C GLY A 230 -8.60 8.22 -8.94
N HIS A 231 -8.03 8.83 -9.96
CA HIS A 231 -8.68 9.92 -10.68
C HIS A 231 -9.82 9.41 -11.59
N ALA A 232 -10.36 10.29 -12.44
CA ALA A 232 -11.29 9.90 -13.48
C ALA A 232 -10.56 9.21 -14.65
N THR A 233 -10.43 7.88 -14.59
CA THR A 233 -9.69 7.04 -15.56
C THR A 233 -10.56 6.49 -16.69
N ALA A 234 -9.92 5.98 -17.74
CA ALA A 234 -10.53 5.15 -18.78
C ALA A 234 -10.27 3.65 -18.53
N GLY A 235 -9.14 3.30 -17.92
CA GLY A 235 -8.73 1.95 -17.56
C GLY A 235 -8.34 1.82 -16.09
N GLY A 236 -7.28 1.03 -15.82
CA GLY A 236 -6.68 0.90 -14.50
C GLY A 236 -5.82 2.12 -14.21
N TYR A 237 -4.52 2.05 -14.53
CA TYR A 237 -3.64 3.22 -14.50
C TYR A 237 -3.80 4.07 -15.76
N ASP A 238 -4.25 5.31 -15.60
CA ASP A 238 -4.34 6.32 -16.68
C ASP A 238 -3.21 7.35 -16.54
N ILE A 239 -2.70 7.91 -17.65
CA ILE A 239 -1.74 9.02 -17.62
C ILE A 239 -2.44 10.37 -17.43
N PHE A 240 -1.96 11.13 -16.45
CA PHE A 240 -2.34 12.50 -16.13
C PHE A 240 -1.19 13.46 -16.42
N GLN A 241 -1.54 14.74 -16.60
CA GLN A 241 -0.60 15.86 -16.58
C GLN A 241 -1.04 16.89 -15.54
N ALA A 242 -0.08 17.60 -14.95
CA ALA A 242 -0.32 18.77 -14.10
C ALA A 242 0.61 19.93 -14.51
N ALA A 243 0.13 21.16 -14.33
CA ALA A 243 0.96 22.35 -14.42
C ALA A 243 1.91 22.42 -13.22
N VAL A 244 3.18 22.70 -13.49
CA VAL A 244 4.19 22.95 -12.44
C VAL A 244 4.13 24.43 -12.08
N GLU A 245 3.61 24.76 -10.90
CA GLU A 245 3.67 26.12 -10.41
C GLU A 245 5.13 26.48 -10.08
N ARG A 246 5.56 27.65 -10.59
CA ARG A 246 6.94 28.18 -10.55
C ARG A 246 7.79 27.56 -9.41
N PRO A 247 8.67 26.59 -9.70
CA PRO A 247 9.41 25.87 -8.67
C PRO A 247 10.07 26.82 -7.68
N ARG A 248 9.70 26.69 -6.41
CA ARG A 248 10.31 27.45 -5.32
C ARG A 248 11.61 26.75 -4.93
N LYS A 249 12.45 27.43 -4.16
CA LYS A 249 13.74 26.87 -3.73
C LYS A 249 13.59 25.62 -2.85
N ASP A 250 12.49 25.53 -2.11
CA ASP A 250 12.20 24.61 -1.01
C ASP A 250 10.90 23.81 -1.21
N SER A 251 10.20 24.03 -2.33
CA SER A 251 8.88 23.47 -2.55
C SER A 251 8.48 23.46 -4.03
N ILE A 252 7.75 22.42 -4.41
CA ILE A 252 7.03 22.33 -5.69
C ILE A 252 5.53 22.31 -5.38
N ALA A 253 4.74 23.00 -6.20
CA ALA A 253 3.29 22.95 -6.16
C ALA A 253 2.79 22.58 -7.56
N LEU A 254 1.73 21.78 -7.60
CA LEU A 254 1.14 21.26 -8.82
C LEU A 254 -0.33 21.64 -8.86
N SER A 255 -0.83 22.04 -10.02
CA SER A 255 -2.23 22.41 -10.22
C SER A 255 -2.69 22.05 -11.63
N ASP A 256 -3.98 22.22 -11.92
CA ASP A 256 -4.57 21.90 -13.22
C ASP A 256 -4.34 20.43 -13.66
N VAL A 257 -4.50 19.49 -12.73
CA VAL A 257 -4.43 18.04 -13.00
C VAL A 257 -5.51 17.64 -13.99
N ARG A 258 -5.10 16.98 -15.09
CA ARG A 258 -5.98 16.54 -16.17
C ARG A 258 -5.57 15.17 -16.70
N ASN A 259 -6.55 14.30 -16.87
CA ASN A 259 -6.41 13.08 -17.68
C ASN A 259 -6.00 13.47 -19.12
N ILE A 260 -5.00 12.80 -19.70
CA ILE A 260 -4.58 13.05 -21.10
C ILE A 260 -5.58 12.46 -22.11
N GLY A 261 -6.21 11.35 -21.75
CA GLY A 261 -7.37 10.76 -22.42
C GLY A 261 -7.05 9.89 -23.63
N LEU A 262 -8.11 9.31 -24.19
CA LEU A 262 -8.05 8.60 -25.46
C LEU A 262 -7.50 9.51 -26.58
N PRO A 263 -6.62 9.02 -27.45
CA PRO A 263 -6.26 7.61 -27.63
C PRO A 263 -5.01 7.15 -26.85
N VAL A 264 -4.46 7.96 -25.92
CA VAL A 264 -3.30 7.55 -25.11
C VAL A 264 -3.74 6.57 -24.02
N ASN A 265 -4.65 7.01 -23.17
CA ASN A 265 -5.21 6.19 -22.11
C ASN A 265 -6.34 5.32 -22.66
N THR A 266 -6.38 4.06 -22.27
CA THR A 266 -7.22 3.02 -22.86
C THR A 266 -8.09 2.33 -21.80
N ALA A 267 -8.38 1.04 -21.94
CA ALA A 267 -8.99 0.23 -20.89
C ALA A 267 -7.96 -0.70 -20.21
N ALA A 268 -6.68 -0.49 -20.50
CA ALA A 268 -5.54 -1.23 -19.97
C ALA A 268 -4.84 -0.38 -18.87
N ASP A 269 -3.54 -0.60 -18.68
CA ASP A 269 -2.70 0.24 -17.84
C ASP A 269 -1.69 1.01 -18.69
N GLU A 270 -1.63 2.32 -18.51
CA GLU A 270 -0.69 3.24 -19.13
C GLU A 270 0.25 3.84 -18.07
N LEU A 271 1.56 3.56 -18.19
CA LEU A 271 2.59 3.93 -17.22
C LEU A 271 3.81 4.60 -17.90
N PHE A 272 4.71 5.15 -17.07
CA PHE A 272 6.01 5.71 -17.48
C PHE A 272 5.95 6.74 -18.63
N PRO A 273 5.15 7.82 -18.49
CA PRO A 273 5.09 8.87 -19.50
C PRO A 273 6.43 9.60 -19.67
N TRP A 274 6.79 9.97 -20.90
CA TRP A 274 7.89 10.91 -21.17
C TRP A 274 7.60 11.79 -22.38
N MET A 275 7.59 13.11 -22.15
CA MET A 275 7.28 14.11 -23.18
C MET A 275 8.52 14.95 -23.54
N PRO A 276 9.35 14.53 -24.52
CA PRO A 276 10.50 15.31 -24.98
C PRO A 276 10.12 16.58 -25.76
N SER A 277 8.85 16.75 -26.17
CA SER A 277 8.31 18.00 -26.73
C SER A 277 6.78 17.96 -26.78
N ASP A 278 6.10 19.13 -26.90
CA ASP A 278 4.65 19.22 -27.18
C ASP A 278 4.20 18.61 -28.55
N SER A 279 5.05 17.81 -29.20
CA SER A 279 4.77 17.09 -30.46
C SER A 279 5.08 15.58 -30.39
N ILE A 280 5.61 15.07 -29.27
CA ILE A 280 5.95 13.66 -29.06
C ILE A 280 5.77 13.30 -27.58
N LEU A 281 4.97 12.26 -27.28
CA LEU A 281 4.84 11.62 -25.97
C LEU A 281 5.13 10.12 -26.12
N TYR A 282 6.06 9.60 -25.33
CA TYR A 282 6.30 8.17 -25.15
C TYR A 282 5.64 7.66 -23.87
N TYR A 283 5.20 6.40 -23.85
CA TYR A 283 4.61 5.75 -22.68
C TYR A 283 4.67 4.22 -22.81
N GLY A 284 4.59 3.50 -21.69
CA GLY A 284 4.32 2.06 -21.68
C GLY A 284 2.81 1.80 -21.60
N SER A 285 2.31 0.78 -22.31
CA SER A 285 0.92 0.33 -22.19
C SER A 285 0.78 -1.19 -22.29
N SER A 286 -0.09 -1.77 -21.47
CA SER A 286 -0.42 -3.20 -21.48
C SER A 286 -1.49 -3.61 -22.52
N GLN A 287 -2.00 -2.65 -23.32
CA GLN A 287 -3.18 -2.77 -24.22
C GLN A 287 -3.18 -3.90 -25.26
N ARG A 288 -2.07 -4.62 -25.46
CA ARG A 288 -1.89 -5.61 -26.55
C ARG A 288 -1.99 -7.05 -26.09
N SER A 289 -1.49 -7.37 -24.90
CA SER A 289 -1.35 -8.74 -24.40
C SER A 289 -1.29 -8.88 -22.88
N GLY A 290 -1.45 -7.79 -22.11
CA GLY A 290 -1.26 -7.78 -20.66
C GLY A 290 0.18 -7.51 -20.21
N ASP A 291 1.17 -7.88 -21.03
CA ASP A 291 2.54 -7.34 -20.92
C ASP A 291 2.63 -5.90 -21.47
N PHE A 292 3.51 -5.08 -20.89
CA PHE A 292 3.78 -3.71 -21.34
C PHE A 292 4.63 -3.66 -22.62
N ASP A 293 4.07 -3.04 -23.68
CA ASP A 293 4.79 -2.60 -24.88
C ASP A 293 5.04 -1.08 -24.79
N VAL A 294 6.06 -0.55 -25.49
CA VAL A 294 6.34 0.90 -25.56
C VAL A 294 5.67 1.55 -26.78
N TYR A 295 4.91 2.61 -26.51
CA TYR A 295 4.15 3.38 -27.48
C TYR A 295 4.63 4.82 -27.59
N VAL A 296 4.32 5.45 -28.73
CA VAL A 296 4.62 6.85 -29.01
C VAL A 296 3.45 7.53 -29.72
N LEU A 297 2.97 8.63 -29.15
CA LEU A 297 2.02 9.57 -29.76
C LEU A 297 2.82 10.69 -30.46
N HIS A 298 2.53 10.94 -31.75
CA HIS A 298 3.29 11.86 -32.60
C HIS A 298 2.47 12.46 -33.76
N ARG A 299 3.07 13.39 -34.51
CA ARG A 299 2.41 14.18 -35.56
C ARG A 299 2.69 13.67 -36.99
N VAL A 300 1.64 13.54 -37.81
CA VAL A 300 1.63 13.08 -39.22
C VAL A 300 0.58 13.84 -40.08
N ASP A 301 0.79 13.92 -41.40
CA ASP A 301 -0.17 14.52 -42.33
C ASP A 301 -1.11 13.49 -43.00
N ARG A 302 -2.32 13.91 -43.42
CA ARG A 302 -3.43 13.01 -43.80
C ARG A 302 -3.63 12.83 -45.31
N VAL A 303 -3.98 11.60 -45.68
CA VAL A 303 -4.91 11.25 -46.78
C VAL A 303 -6.14 10.54 -46.16
N MET A 304 -7.27 10.42 -46.88
CA MET A 304 -8.60 10.26 -46.30
C MET A 304 -9.55 9.34 -47.08
N GLU A 305 -10.16 8.33 -46.44
CA GLU A 305 -11.38 7.63 -46.89
C GLU A 305 -12.39 7.36 -45.74
N ARG A 306 -13.47 6.59 -45.97
CA ARG A 306 -14.81 6.80 -45.33
C ARG A 306 -15.35 5.69 -44.39
N ARG A 307 -16.38 6.07 -43.59
CA ARG A 307 -17.08 5.30 -42.51
C ARG A 307 -18.38 4.62 -42.95
N VAL A 308 -18.88 3.65 -42.15
CA VAL A 308 -20.30 3.16 -42.08
C VAL A 308 -20.74 3.00 -40.59
N LYS A 309 -22.00 2.59 -40.30
CA LYS A 309 -22.80 2.71 -39.03
C LYS A 309 -23.82 1.55 -38.86
N LYS A 310 -24.61 1.31 -37.77
CA LYS A 310 -24.60 1.58 -36.28
C LYS A 310 -26.01 1.19 -35.71
N ASP A 311 -26.12 0.57 -34.51
CA ASP A 311 -27.27 0.53 -33.54
C ASP A 311 -26.85 -0.28 -32.25
N THR A 312 -27.38 -0.27 -31.00
CA THR A 312 -28.59 0.16 -30.20
C THR A 312 -29.79 -0.82 -30.09
N LEU A 313 -30.57 -0.98 -28.98
CA LEU A 313 -30.73 -0.29 -27.65
C LEU A 313 -31.51 -1.18 -26.60
N LYS A 314 -31.30 -1.02 -25.27
CA LYS A 314 -32.22 -1.31 -24.09
C LYS A 314 -32.60 -2.77 -23.73
N ASP A 315 -33.25 -3.14 -22.58
CA ASP A 315 -33.35 -2.68 -21.14
C ASP A 315 -34.41 -3.58 -20.40
N ASP A 316 -34.26 -3.95 -19.10
CA ASP A 316 -35.34 -4.07 -18.06
C ASP A 316 -35.02 -4.84 -16.73
N ARG A 317 -35.13 -4.13 -15.57
CA ARG A 317 -35.75 -4.40 -14.21
C ARG A 317 -36.01 -5.88 -13.72
N LYS A 318 -35.95 -6.30 -12.42
CA LYS A 318 -36.24 -5.68 -11.07
C LYS A 318 -35.78 -6.54 -9.83
N LYS A 319 -36.04 -6.04 -8.59
CA LYS A 319 -35.68 -6.44 -7.16
C LYS A 319 -36.71 -7.42 -6.44
N PRO A 320 -36.67 -7.82 -5.10
CA PRO A 320 -35.60 -7.98 -4.04
C PRO A 320 -35.78 -9.11 -2.91
N GLU A 321 -34.83 -9.16 -1.92
CA GLU A 321 -34.94 -9.32 -0.41
C GLU A 321 -35.32 -10.61 0.44
N ASP A 322 -34.67 -10.71 1.63
CA ASP A 322 -35.15 -11.09 3.01
C ASP A 322 -34.85 -12.40 3.86
N ILE A 323 -34.06 -12.18 4.95
CA ILE A 323 -34.23 -12.48 6.42
C ILE A 323 -34.01 -13.88 7.10
N ALA A 324 -33.29 -13.80 8.24
CA ALA A 324 -32.72 -14.80 9.17
C ALA A 324 -33.63 -15.45 10.26
N ARG A 325 -33.03 -16.34 11.09
CA ARG A 325 -33.02 -16.32 12.60
C ARG A 325 -33.10 -17.71 13.29
N ARG A 326 -32.25 -17.99 14.30
CA ARG A 326 -32.65 -18.40 15.68
C ARG A 326 -31.50 -18.54 16.70
N GLU A 327 -31.87 -18.32 17.96
CA GLU A 327 -31.06 -18.44 19.19
C GLU A 327 -31.67 -19.54 20.10
N GLU A 328 -30.95 -19.95 21.15
CA GLU A 328 -31.39 -19.88 22.58
C GLU A 328 -30.60 -20.86 23.47
N LEU A 329 -30.17 -20.44 24.67
CA LEU A 329 -29.83 -21.33 25.79
C LEU A 329 -29.73 -20.57 27.14
N ALA A 330 -30.13 -21.25 28.23
CA ALA A 330 -30.26 -20.73 29.60
C ALA A 330 -29.80 -21.83 30.59
N LYS A 331 -29.50 -21.62 31.89
CA LYS A 331 -29.55 -20.46 32.81
C LYS A 331 -28.52 -20.73 33.95
N LYS A 332 -27.63 -19.78 34.26
CA LYS A 332 -26.88 -19.69 35.55
C LYS A 332 -27.46 -18.48 36.34
N PRO A 333 -27.30 -18.35 37.67
CA PRO A 333 -27.56 -17.08 38.36
C PRO A 333 -26.63 -15.99 37.82
N ARG A 334 -27.12 -14.75 37.68
CA ARG A 334 -26.39 -13.66 36.97
C ARG A 334 -26.27 -12.41 37.81
N THR A 335 -25.21 -11.65 37.55
CA THR A 335 -24.98 -10.28 37.99
C THR A 335 -24.95 -9.36 36.77
N THR A 336 -24.99 -8.05 36.96
CA THR A 336 -24.88 -7.05 35.89
C THR A 336 -23.52 -6.37 35.98
N ILE A 337 -22.66 -6.54 34.96
CA ILE A 337 -21.41 -5.78 34.86
C ILE A 337 -21.61 -4.55 33.98
N LYS A 338 -21.04 -3.42 34.40
CA LYS A 338 -20.95 -2.18 33.61
C LYS A 338 -19.50 -1.77 33.42
N GLY A 339 -19.13 -1.34 32.23
CA GLY A 339 -17.79 -0.88 31.91
C GLY A 339 -17.80 0.10 30.74
N ARG A 340 -16.62 0.51 30.30
CA ARG A 340 -16.42 1.44 29.18
C ARG A 340 -15.39 0.87 28.20
N VAL A 341 -15.55 1.21 26.92
CA VAL A 341 -14.56 0.98 25.85
C VAL A 341 -14.07 2.31 25.32
N VAL A 342 -12.75 2.46 25.20
CA VAL A 342 -12.08 3.67 24.68
C VAL A 342 -11.08 3.32 23.59
N ASN A 343 -10.73 4.28 22.74
CA ASN A 343 -9.63 4.17 21.80
C ASN A 343 -8.30 4.26 22.59
N GLU A 344 -7.38 3.31 22.41
CA GLU A 344 -6.11 3.27 23.14
C GLU A 344 -5.26 4.55 22.95
N LYS A 345 -5.31 5.15 21.75
CA LYS A 345 -4.47 6.30 21.37
C LYS A 345 -5.08 7.64 21.76
N THR A 346 -6.39 7.81 21.64
CA THR A 346 -7.06 9.11 21.89
C THR A 346 -7.80 9.18 23.24
N SER A 347 -8.00 8.04 23.92
CA SER A 347 -8.87 7.89 25.10
C SER A 347 -10.35 8.27 24.86
N GLU A 348 -10.75 8.50 23.61
CA GLU A 348 -12.13 8.81 23.24
C GLU A 348 -13.02 7.56 23.35
N PRO A 349 -14.31 7.70 23.68
CA PRO A 349 -15.23 6.56 23.73
C PRO A 349 -15.40 5.88 22.37
N VAL A 350 -15.37 4.54 22.34
CA VAL A 350 -15.72 3.80 21.12
C VAL A 350 -17.21 3.50 21.12
N VAL A 351 -17.94 4.07 20.15
CA VAL A 351 -19.37 3.83 19.93
C VAL A 351 -19.57 2.56 19.09
N ASP A 352 -20.65 1.82 19.34
CA ASP A 352 -21.05 0.58 18.64
C ASP A 352 -20.03 -0.59 18.72
N ALA A 353 -19.03 -0.51 19.60
CA ALA A 353 -18.09 -1.61 19.85
C ALA A 353 -18.86 -2.84 20.38
N GLU A 354 -18.65 -3.99 19.76
CA GLU A 354 -19.16 -5.27 20.27
C GLU A 354 -18.41 -5.62 21.55
N VAL A 355 -19.15 -5.80 22.66
CA VAL A 355 -18.59 -6.26 23.92
C VAL A 355 -19.22 -7.59 24.29
N THR A 356 -18.39 -8.62 24.41
CA THR A 356 -18.83 -10.01 24.60
C THR A 356 -18.09 -10.65 25.77
N ALA A 357 -18.88 -11.18 26.72
CA ALA A 357 -18.42 -11.99 27.84
C ALA A 357 -18.51 -13.48 27.50
N ARG A 358 -17.42 -14.21 27.73
CA ARG A 358 -17.30 -15.67 27.53
C ARG A 358 -16.90 -16.35 28.83
N ASP A 359 -17.30 -17.61 28.98
CA ASP A 359 -16.82 -18.51 30.04
C ASP A 359 -15.33 -18.81 29.80
N GLU A 360 -14.44 -18.60 30.77
CA GLU A 360 -12.99 -18.67 30.48
C GLU A 360 -12.54 -20.06 30.03
N ALA A 361 -13.12 -21.11 30.62
CA ALA A 361 -12.70 -22.49 30.39
C ALA A 361 -13.33 -23.11 29.13
N SER A 362 -14.63 -22.91 28.92
CA SER A 362 -15.35 -23.46 27.76
C SER A 362 -15.40 -22.54 26.54
N LYS A 363 -15.01 -21.26 26.69
CA LYS A 363 -15.13 -20.18 25.70
C LYS A 363 -16.55 -19.93 25.15
N GLN A 364 -17.58 -20.53 25.77
CA GLN A 364 -18.98 -20.29 25.42
C GLN A 364 -19.34 -18.81 25.63
N VAL A 365 -20.05 -18.21 24.67
CA VAL A 365 -20.61 -16.86 24.83
C VAL A 365 -21.72 -16.87 25.89
N LEU A 366 -21.55 -16.05 26.92
CA LEU A 366 -22.48 -15.93 28.05
C LEU A 366 -23.43 -14.74 27.88
N SER A 367 -22.93 -13.66 27.27
CA SER A 367 -23.66 -12.44 26.95
C SER A 367 -22.86 -11.61 25.95
N SER A 368 -23.54 -10.95 25.03
CA SER A 368 -22.98 -9.89 24.19
C SER A 368 -23.84 -8.62 24.28
N THR A 369 -23.26 -7.48 23.90
CA THR A 369 -23.91 -6.18 23.81
C THR A 369 -23.10 -5.27 22.88
N ARG A 370 -23.56 -4.03 22.68
CA ARG A 370 -22.76 -2.97 22.04
C ARG A 370 -22.66 -1.73 22.92
N THR A 371 -21.61 -0.93 22.75
CA THR A 371 -21.43 0.32 23.49
C THR A 371 -22.34 1.44 22.99
N ASP A 372 -22.77 2.29 23.93
CA ASP A 372 -23.52 3.50 23.64
C ASP A 372 -22.63 4.66 23.13
N THR A 373 -23.22 5.84 22.94
CA THR A 373 -22.52 7.05 22.50
C THR A 373 -21.50 7.60 23.52
N ALA A 374 -21.52 7.13 24.76
CA ALA A 374 -20.51 7.43 25.80
C ALA A 374 -19.46 6.31 25.95
N GLY A 375 -19.50 5.30 25.06
CA GLY A 375 -18.64 4.12 25.08
C GLY A 375 -18.94 3.17 26.24
N ASP A 376 -20.03 3.40 26.98
CA ASP A 376 -20.40 2.56 28.12
C ASP A 376 -21.17 1.31 27.64
N TYR A 377 -20.97 0.19 28.33
CA TYR A 377 -21.66 -1.07 28.07
C TYR A 377 -22.26 -1.65 29.34
N THR A 378 -23.29 -2.49 29.16
CA THR A 378 -23.90 -3.29 30.23
C THR A 378 -24.05 -4.73 29.75
N LEU A 379 -23.49 -5.69 30.48
CA LEU A 379 -23.59 -7.13 30.22
C LEU A 379 -24.15 -7.85 31.46
N SER A 380 -24.93 -8.90 31.25
CA SER A 380 -25.35 -9.79 32.33
C SER A 380 -24.48 -11.04 32.32
N VAL A 381 -23.83 -11.41 33.41
CA VAL A 381 -22.83 -12.49 33.45
C VAL A 381 -23.02 -13.40 34.67
N PRO A 382 -22.64 -14.68 34.64
CA PRO A 382 -22.70 -15.55 35.81
C PRO A 382 -21.70 -15.12 36.89
N THR A 383 -22.09 -15.28 38.16
CA THR A 383 -21.18 -15.18 39.31
C THR A 383 -20.45 -16.50 39.55
N ASP A 384 -19.30 -16.46 40.22
CA ASP A 384 -18.51 -17.63 40.62
C ASP A 384 -18.13 -18.54 39.44
N THR A 385 -17.77 -17.90 38.33
CA THR A 385 -17.15 -18.55 37.17
C THR A 385 -16.18 -17.52 36.60
N PRO A 386 -14.91 -17.87 36.33
CA PRO A 386 -14.00 -16.98 35.61
C PRO A 386 -14.56 -16.65 34.22
N ILE A 387 -14.65 -15.37 33.91
CA ILE A 387 -15.19 -14.84 32.65
C ILE A 387 -14.14 -14.00 31.94
N GLU A 388 -14.06 -14.19 30.62
CA GLU A 388 -13.30 -13.38 29.70
C GLU A 388 -14.24 -12.31 29.12
N VAL A 389 -14.02 -11.04 29.47
CA VAL A 389 -14.75 -9.91 28.88
C VAL A 389 -13.87 -9.31 27.79
N SER A 390 -14.39 -9.29 26.56
CA SER A 390 -13.69 -8.80 25.37
C SER A 390 -14.47 -7.70 24.70
N ALA A 391 -13.79 -6.70 24.13
CA ALA A 391 -14.39 -5.67 23.29
C ALA A 391 -13.67 -5.59 21.95
N GLN A 392 -14.41 -5.27 20.88
CA GLN A 392 -13.87 -5.09 19.53
C GLN A 392 -14.76 -4.19 18.66
N SER A 393 -14.22 -3.66 17.57
CA SER A 393 -15.01 -2.99 16.51
C SER A 393 -14.46 -3.34 15.13
N GLY A 394 -15.16 -2.94 14.06
CA GLY A 394 -14.64 -3.12 12.70
C GLY A 394 -13.42 -2.23 12.41
N LYS A 395 -13.43 -0.99 12.92
CA LYS A 395 -12.37 0.00 12.64
C LYS A 395 -11.10 -0.15 13.49
N LEU A 396 -11.24 -0.68 14.71
CA LEU A 396 -10.13 -0.91 15.63
C LEU A 396 -9.90 -2.41 15.82
N PHE A 397 -8.84 -2.79 16.53
CA PHE A 397 -8.64 -4.17 16.98
C PHE A 397 -9.45 -4.46 18.26
N TYR A 398 -9.05 -5.51 18.98
CA TYR A 398 -9.74 -6.01 20.17
C TYR A 398 -8.90 -5.84 21.44
N ASP A 399 -9.57 -5.75 22.58
CA ASP A 399 -8.98 -5.84 23.93
C ASP A 399 -9.77 -6.84 24.78
N ARG A 400 -9.12 -7.42 25.80
CA ARG A 400 -9.76 -8.39 26.71
C ARG A 400 -9.21 -8.32 28.13
N THR A 401 -10.08 -8.64 29.08
CA THR A 401 -9.71 -8.87 30.48
C THR A 401 -10.37 -10.14 31.00
N VAL A 402 -9.77 -10.76 32.02
CA VAL A 402 -10.34 -11.93 32.71
C VAL A 402 -10.65 -11.52 34.14
N THR A 403 -11.83 -11.87 34.64
CA THR A 403 -12.27 -11.57 36.00
C THR A 403 -13.21 -12.65 36.53
N THR A 404 -13.38 -12.73 37.85
CA THR A 404 -14.38 -13.59 38.50
C THR A 404 -15.21 -12.73 39.42
N ILE A 405 -16.53 -12.65 39.20
CA ILE A 405 -17.42 -11.89 40.08
C ILE A 405 -17.89 -12.80 41.24
N PRO A 406 -17.70 -12.43 42.53
CA PRO A 406 -18.12 -13.23 43.68
C PRO A 406 -19.62 -13.54 43.73
N LYS A 407 -20.03 -14.61 44.42
CA LYS A 407 -21.45 -15.02 44.56
C LYS A 407 -22.29 -13.96 45.26
N GLU A 408 -21.65 -13.21 46.15
CA GLU A 408 -22.23 -12.18 47.01
C GLU A 408 -22.75 -10.98 46.20
N GLN A 409 -22.30 -10.83 44.95
CA GLN A 409 -22.74 -9.79 44.01
C GLN A 409 -23.76 -10.31 42.98
N ALA A 410 -24.39 -11.46 43.22
CA ALA A 410 -25.49 -11.95 42.39
C ALA A 410 -26.68 -10.97 42.43
N ASN A 411 -27.22 -10.64 41.25
CA ASN A 411 -28.23 -9.59 41.03
C ASN A 411 -27.78 -8.13 41.33
N ASP A 412 -26.52 -7.90 41.68
CA ASP A 412 -25.94 -6.54 41.86
C ASP A 412 -25.54 -5.90 40.51
N THR A 413 -25.12 -4.62 40.53
CA THR A 413 -24.51 -3.91 39.40
C THR A 413 -23.03 -3.60 39.69
N VAL A 414 -22.13 -4.47 39.26
CA VAL A 414 -20.68 -4.32 39.45
C VAL A 414 -20.08 -3.43 38.35
N ARG A 415 -19.27 -2.44 38.73
CA ARG A 415 -18.54 -1.59 37.77
C ARG A 415 -17.11 -2.12 37.56
N MET A 416 -16.73 -2.33 36.29
CA MET A 416 -15.34 -2.61 35.90
C MET A 416 -14.48 -1.38 36.16
N GLU A 417 -13.43 -1.51 36.98
CA GLU A 417 -12.54 -0.40 37.35
C GLU A 417 -11.73 0.16 36.18
N LYS A 418 -11.32 -0.71 35.26
CA LYS A 418 -10.51 -0.37 34.09
C LYS A 418 -11.36 -0.47 32.82
N PRO A 419 -11.34 0.55 31.94
CA PRO A 419 -11.93 0.44 30.63
C PRO A 419 -11.12 -0.50 29.73
N LEU A 420 -11.76 -1.01 28.67
CA LEU A 420 -11.09 -1.75 27.60
C LEU A 420 -10.58 -0.74 26.55
N HIS A 421 -9.36 -0.92 26.08
CA HIS A 421 -8.66 0.04 25.20
C HIS A 421 -8.42 -0.59 23.83
N LEU A 422 -9.22 -0.21 22.83
CA LEU A 422 -9.11 -0.80 21.49
C LEU A 422 -7.93 -0.20 20.71
N PRO A 423 -6.95 -1.01 20.25
CA PRO A 423 -5.80 -0.51 19.49
C PRO A 423 -6.17 -0.12 18.05
N ILE A 424 -5.45 0.87 17.50
CA ILE A 424 -5.38 1.09 16.04
C ILE A 424 -4.42 0.07 15.40
N THR A 425 -3.39 -0.34 16.13
CA THR A 425 -2.35 -1.30 15.70
C THR A 425 -2.27 -2.44 16.71
N LEU A 426 -2.52 -3.68 16.28
CA LEU A 426 -2.44 -4.85 17.15
C LEU A 426 -1.04 -5.46 17.11
N PHE A 427 -0.42 -5.67 18.27
CA PHE A 427 0.82 -6.44 18.38
C PHE A 427 0.52 -7.88 18.79
N LEU A 428 0.37 -8.78 17.82
CA LEU A 428 0.20 -10.21 18.03
C LEU A 428 1.53 -10.84 18.49
N ARG A 429 1.52 -11.52 19.64
CA ARG A 429 2.71 -12.08 20.30
C ARG A 429 2.66 -13.60 20.39
N VAL A 430 2.62 -14.24 19.22
CA VAL A 430 2.88 -15.68 19.10
C VAL A 430 4.32 -15.95 19.61
N ASN A 431 4.45 -16.85 20.59
CA ASN A 431 5.72 -17.10 21.28
C ASN A 431 6.62 -18.01 20.43
N PHE A 432 7.35 -17.43 19.48
CA PHE A 432 8.31 -18.16 18.66
C PHE A 432 9.65 -18.38 19.39
N PRO A 433 10.22 -19.61 19.34
CA PRO A 433 11.63 -19.84 19.67
C PRO A 433 12.55 -19.05 18.73
N THR A 434 13.70 -18.59 19.22
CA THR A 434 14.53 -17.52 18.62
C THR A 434 14.74 -17.63 17.11
N ALA A 435 15.09 -18.81 16.57
CA ALA A 435 15.34 -19.03 15.14
C ALA A 435 14.28 -19.91 14.43
N ILE A 436 13.12 -20.14 15.07
CA ILE A 436 12.03 -21.00 14.56
C ILE A 436 10.83 -20.13 14.15
N PHE A 437 10.12 -20.54 13.09
CA PHE A 437 9.01 -19.79 12.49
C PHE A 437 7.68 -20.57 12.37
N ASP A 438 7.73 -21.89 12.45
CA ASP A 438 6.66 -22.85 12.16
C ASP A 438 6.20 -23.66 13.39
N ALA A 439 7.08 -23.83 14.38
CA ALA A 439 6.77 -24.42 15.68
C ALA A 439 6.80 -23.38 16.83
N PRO A 440 5.77 -22.53 16.98
CA PRO A 440 5.63 -21.66 18.15
C PRO A 440 5.30 -22.45 19.42
N TYR A 441 5.72 -21.93 20.58
CA TYR A 441 5.24 -22.41 21.87
C TYR A 441 3.73 -22.19 22.01
N GLN A 442 3.06 -23.05 22.79
CA GLN A 442 1.60 -23.12 22.86
C GLN A 442 0.92 -21.78 23.21
N ASN A 443 1.53 -20.98 24.09
CA ASN A 443 0.94 -19.80 24.68
C ASN A 443 1.52 -18.49 24.12
N THR A 444 0.72 -17.42 24.08
CA THR A 444 1.17 -16.08 23.68
C THR A 444 1.91 -15.34 24.79
N LEU A 445 2.70 -14.32 24.42
CA LEU A 445 3.37 -13.42 25.37
C LEU A 445 2.57 -12.13 25.63
N ASP A 446 2.79 -11.50 26.78
CA ASP A 446 2.25 -10.18 27.13
C ASP A 446 3.13 -9.02 26.59
N SER A 447 2.78 -7.78 26.93
CA SER A 447 3.53 -6.55 26.59
C SER A 447 4.87 -6.40 27.33
N ASN A 448 5.30 -7.41 28.09
CA ASN A 448 6.54 -7.49 28.86
C ASN A 448 7.39 -8.74 28.49
N GLY A 449 6.92 -9.59 27.57
CA GLY A 449 7.59 -10.85 27.21
C GLY A 449 7.32 -12.01 28.17
N THR A 450 6.30 -11.91 29.02
CA THR A 450 5.84 -12.94 29.97
C THR A 450 4.83 -13.85 29.28
N GLU A 451 4.87 -15.16 29.52
CA GLU A 451 3.90 -16.10 28.96
C GLU A 451 2.51 -15.95 29.63
N THR A 452 1.45 -16.11 28.83
CA THR A 452 0.04 -15.91 29.24
C THR A 452 -0.74 -17.23 29.24
N SER A 453 -1.97 -17.23 29.77
CA SER A 453 -2.90 -18.37 29.67
C SER A 453 -3.57 -18.54 28.30
N GLN A 454 -3.34 -17.61 27.35
CA GLN A 454 -3.94 -17.65 26.03
C GLN A 454 -3.06 -18.43 25.04
N THR A 455 -3.65 -19.39 24.33
CA THR A 455 -2.95 -20.11 23.27
C THR A 455 -2.81 -19.26 22.00
N TRP A 456 -1.78 -19.52 21.19
CA TRP A 456 -1.63 -18.81 19.91
C TRP A 456 -2.79 -19.07 18.96
N GLN A 457 -3.39 -20.27 18.97
CA GLN A 457 -4.61 -20.55 18.21
C GLN A 457 -5.74 -19.64 18.66
N SER A 458 -5.99 -19.54 19.97
CA SER A 458 -7.04 -18.67 20.52
C SER A 458 -6.84 -17.19 20.17
N ALA A 459 -5.58 -16.72 20.11
CA ALA A 459 -5.26 -15.37 19.67
C ALA A 459 -5.57 -15.14 18.17
N LEU A 460 -5.27 -16.12 17.30
CA LEU A 460 -5.68 -16.06 15.89
C LEU A 460 -7.21 -16.15 15.74
N ASP A 461 -7.90 -16.97 16.52
CA ASP A 461 -9.35 -17.09 16.47
C ASP A 461 -10.05 -15.78 16.89
N MET A 462 -9.43 -14.98 17.78
CA MET A 462 -9.87 -13.60 18.07
C MET A 462 -9.62 -12.65 16.89
N LEU A 463 -8.44 -12.73 16.27
CA LEU A 463 -8.10 -11.92 15.11
C LEU A 463 -9.03 -12.20 13.91
N VAL A 464 -9.38 -13.46 13.64
CA VAL A 464 -10.37 -13.82 12.61
C VAL A 464 -11.71 -13.16 12.88
N ARG A 465 -12.25 -13.23 14.10
CA ARG A 465 -13.50 -12.55 14.47
C ARG A 465 -13.44 -11.03 14.34
N ASN A 466 -12.26 -10.43 14.56
CA ASN A 466 -12.07 -8.99 14.37
C ASN A 466 -11.94 -8.60 12.89
N ILE A 467 -11.39 -9.48 12.05
CA ILE A 467 -11.38 -9.36 10.58
C ILE A 467 -12.83 -9.47 10.06
N GLU A 468 -13.58 -10.50 10.46
CA GLU A 468 -15.00 -10.70 10.13
C GLU A 468 -15.86 -9.48 10.53
N LEU A 469 -15.67 -8.94 11.74
CA LEU A 469 -16.36 -7.74 12.22
C LEU A 469 -15.97 -6.46 11.46
N SER A 470 -14.83 -6.46 10.77
CA SER A 470 -14.44 -5.36 9.86
C SER A 470 -15.20 -5.42 8.53
N GLY A 471 -15.71 -6.60 8.16
CA GLY A 471 -16.56 -6.80 6.99
C GLY A 471 -15.93 -6.25 5.70
N ASP A 472 -16.73 -5.53 4.93
CA ASP A 472 -16.32 -4.88 3.69
C ASP A 472 -15.50 -3.59 3.91
N GLN A 473 -15.41 -3.07 5.14
CA GLN A 473 -14.60 -1.90 5.46
C GLN A 473 -13.10 -2.22 5.43
N LEU A 474 -12.70 -3.49 5.59
CA LEU A 474 -11.30 -3.90 5.53
C LEU A 474 -10.84 -4.10 4.09
N GLN A 475 -10.08 -3.13 3.57
CA GLN A 475 -9.42 -3.27 2.26
C GLN A 475 -8.18 -4.17 2.34
N ARG A 476 -7.41 -4.08 3.44
CA ARG A 476 -6.18 -4.86 3.65
C ARG A 476 -5.83 -4.98 5.13
N LEU A 477 -5.19 -6.08 5.49
CA LEU A 477 -4.52 -6.27 6.77
C LEU A 477 -3.03 -6.48 6.48
N ILE A 478 -2.19 -5.54 6.93
CA ILE A 478 -0.73 -5.62 6.80
C ILE A 478 -0.18 -6.25 8.08
N LEU A 479 0.62 -7.31 7.97
CA LEU A 479 1.25 -8.03 9.07
C LEU A 479 2.77 -7.84 9.00
N ILE A 480 3.36 -6.98 9.83
CA ILE A 480 4.79 -6.70 9.87
C ILE A 480 5.46 -7.60 10.90
N GLY A 481 6.35 -8.50 10.46
CA GLY A 481 7.12 -9.40 11.32
C GLY A 481 8.37 -8.72 11.91
N HIS A 482 8.56 -8.86 13.22
CA HIS A 482 9.74 -8.35 13.94
C HIS A 482 10.47 -9.48 14.67
N THR A 483 11.79 -9.37 14.75
CA THR A 483 12.70 -10.32 15.42
C THR A 483 13.50 -9.63 16.53
N ASP A 484 14.46 -10.34 17.10
CA ASP A 484 15.46 -9.84 18.04
C ASP A 484 16.84 -9.66 17.39
N ASP A 485 17.79 -9.12 18.16
CA ASP A 485 19.16 -8.76 17.79
C ASP A 485 20.13 -9.97 17.80
N VAL A 486 19.69 -11.15 17.36
CA VAL A 486 20.46 -12.40 17.52
C VAL A 486 21.23 -12.81 16.26
N ASP A 487 20.68 -12.55 15.08
CA ASP A 487 21.27 -12.91 13.79
C ASP A 487 21.58 -11.62 12.98
N THR A 488 22.03 -11.77 11.74
CA THR A 488 22.24 -10.65 10.79
C THR A 488 20.91 -10.05 10.33
N ASP A 489 20.92 -8.76 9.95
CA ASP A 489 19.81 -8.03 9.31
C ASP A 489 19.03 -8.87 8.27
N VAL A 490 19.76 -9.57 7.37
CA VAL A 490 19.18 -10.35 6.27
C VAL A 490 18.46 -11.60 6.78
N ASN A 491 19.07 -12.33 7.72
CA ASN A 491 18.44 -13.48 8.34
C ASN A 491 17.26 -13.07 9.22
N ASN A 492 17.37 -11.94 9.92
CA ASN A 492 16.31 -11.35 10.74
C ASN A 492 15.10 -10.92 9.89
N LEU A 493 15.31 -10.23 8.77
CA LEU A 493 14.28 -9.88 7.79
C LEU A 493 13.55 -11.13 7.27
N LYS A 494 14.31 -12.13 6.81
CA LYS A 494 13.78 -13.41 6.31
C LYS A 494 12.97 -14.15 7.37
N LEU A 495 13.50 -14.30 8.58
CA LEU A 495 12.84 -14.97 9.71
C LEU A 495 11.55 -14.25 10.15
N GLY A 496 11.57 -12.91 10.17
CA GLY A 496 10.37 -12.11 10.43
C GLY A 496 9.28 -12.35 9.39
N ARG A 497 9.65 -12.45 8.10
CA ARG A 497 8.70 -12.78 7.03
C ARG A 497 8.19 -14.22 7.13
N GLN A 498 9.04 -15.21 7.38
CA GLN A 498 8.62 -16.61 7.53
C GLN A 498 7.61 -16.80 8.68
N ARG A 499 7.75 -16.07 9.80
CA ARG A 499 6.76 -16.05 10.90
C ARG A 499 5.43 -15.43 10.49
N VAL A 500 5.47 -14.40 9.64
CA VAL A 500 4.29 -13.75 9.10
C VAL A 500 3.57 -14.63 8.08
N ASP A 501 4.30 -15.28 7.16
CA ASP A 501 3.69 -16.22 6.21
C ASP A 501 3.04 -17.41 6.96
N PHE A 502 3.68 -17.96 8.01
CA PHE A 502 3.06 -18.95 8.89
C PHE A 502 1.74 -18.45 9.53
N ILE A 503 1.71 -17.21 10.03
CA ILE A 503 0.47 -16.62 10.59
C ILE A 503 -0.59 -16.39 9.51
N ILE A 504 -0.20 -15.97 8.31
CA ILE A 504 -1.09 -15.81 7.15
C ILE A 504 -1.70 -17.15 6.76
N ASP A 505 -0.89 -18.21 6.64
CA ASP A 505 -1.38 -19.57 6.34
C ASP A 505 -2.33 -20.06 7.43
N GLN A 506 -2.06 -19.77 8.70
CA GLN A 506 -2.95 -20.07 9.82
C GLN A 506 -4.26 -19.26 9.81
N LEU A 507 -4.28 -18.05 9.24
CA LEU A 507 -5.51 -17.26 9.06
C LEU A 507 -6.31 -17.75 7.84
N VAL A 508 -5.66 -18.12 6.75
CA VAL A 508 -6.30 -18.71 5.55
C VAL A 508 -6.92 -20.07 5.87
N GLN A 509 -6.24 -20.90 6.67
CA GLN A 509 -6.81 -22.16 7.20
C GLN A 509 -8.06 -21.95 8.08
N ARG A 510 -8.29 -20.72 8.57
CA ARG A 510 -9.49 -20.32 9.32
C ARG A 510 -10.54 -19.58 8.48
N GLY A 511 -10.35 -19.53 7.15
CA GLY A 511 -11.32 -18.95 6.21
C GLY A 511 -11.10 -17.47 5.87
N VAL A 512 -10.02 -16.83 6.33
CA VAL A 512 -9.68 -15.46 5.92
C VAL A 512 -9.20 -15.46 4.47
N ASP A 513 -9.74 -14.58 3.64
CA ASP A 513 -9.33 -14.44 2.24
C ASP A 513 -7.84 -14.02 2.14
N ARG A 514 -7.05 -14.80 1.41
CA ARG A 514 -5.61 -14.56 1.21
C ARG A 514 -5.33 -13.21 0.55
N SER A 515 -6.24 -12.66 -0.24
CA SER A 515 -6.10 -11.36 -0.92
C SER A 515 -6.12 -10.16 0.04
N LEU A 516 -6.78 -10.30 1.20
CA LEU A 516 -6.80 -9.27 2.24
C LEU A 516 -5.47 -9.19 3.02
N LEU A 517 -4.62 -10.22 2.95
CA LEU A 517 -3.47 -10.40 3.83
C LEU A 517 -2.16 -10.01 3.15
N GLU A 518 -1.48 -8.97 3.67
CA GLU A 518 -0.18 -8.54 3.17
C GLU A 518 0.92 -8.78 4.21
N GLY A 519 1.87 -9.67 3.89
CA GLY A 519 2.97 -9.99 4.78
C GLY A 519 4.15 -9.04 4.59
N ARG A 520 4.54 -8.33 5.66
CA ARG A 520 5.72 -7.45 5.75
C ARG A 520 6.72 -7.98 6.79
N SER A 521 7.96 -7.47 6.79
CA SER A 521 8.95 -7.78 7.82
C SER A 521 9.86 -6.58 8.08
N ALA A 522 10.02 -6.20 9.34
CA ALA A 522 11.02 -5.24 9.78
C ALA A 522 12.31 -5.91 10.25
N GLY A 523 12.32 -7.25 10.37
CA GLY A 523 13.40 -7.99 11.02
C GLY A 523 13.67 -7.38 12.40
N GLU A 524 14.92 -6.98 12.63
CA GLU A 524 15.32 -6.35 13.88
C GLU A 524 15.34 -4.81 13.84
N ARG A 525 14.96 -4.17 12.73
CA ARG A 525 15.18 -2.71 12.55
C ARG A 525 14.23 -1.85 13.37
N LEU A 526 13.03 -2.35 13.62
CA LEU A 526 11.99 -1.69 14.42
C LEU A 526 11.80 -2.38 15.78
N LYS A 527 12.93 -2.74 16.44
CA LYS A 527 12.95 -3.15 17.85
C LYS A 527 12.50 -2.00 18.76
N PRO A 528 11.69 -2.25 19.80
CA PRO A 528 11.36 -1.21 20.78
C PRO A 528 12.53 -0.97 21.74
N ASP A 529 12.63 0.22 22.32
CA ASP A 529 13.68 0.55 23.30
C ASP A 529 13.68 -0.42 24.50
N LYS A 530 14.89 -0.75 24.97
CA LYS A 530 15.08 -1.57 26.18
C LYS A 530 14.81 -0.74 27.43
N ARG A 531 13.88 -1.20 28.27
CA ARG A 531 13.46 -0.49 29.48
C ARG A 531 14.54 -0.59 30.56
N LYS A 532 14.63 0.45 31.41
CA LYS A 532 15.58 0.47 32.55
C LYS A 532 15.25 -0.67 33.52
N GLY A 533 16.19 -1.60 33.71
CA GLY A 533 16.03 -2.79 34.57
C GLY A 533 15.47 -4.04 33.86
N GLU A 534 15.14 -3.95 32.57
CA GLU A 534 14.66 -5.10 31.79
C GLU A 534 15.81 -6.07 31.47
N SER A 535 15.58 -7.38 31.64
CA SER A 535 16.57 -8.39 31.25
C SER A 535 16.72 -8.45 29.72
N LEU A 536 17.86 -8.98 29.23
CA LEU A 536 18.07 -9.13 27.79
C LEU A 536 17.04 -10.09 27.17
N ASP A 537 16.72 -11.19 27.84
CA ASP A 537 15.73 -12.17 27.38
C ASP A 537 14.31 -11.58 27.29
N GLN A 538 13.85 -10.84 28.31
CA GLN A 538 12.54 -10.16 28.26
C GLN A 538 12.45 -9.14 27.12
N TRP A 539 13.51 -8.35 26.92
CA TRP A 539 13.56 -7.38 25.82
C TRP A 539 13.54 -8.06 24.44
N ARG A 540 14.27 -9.18 24.27
CA ARG A 540 14.23 -10.00 23.04
C ARG A 540 12.84 -10.61 22.81
N LYS A 541 12.24 -11.20 23.84
CA LYS A 541 10.85 -11.71 23.84
C LYS A 541 9.81 -10.64 23.50
N ARG A 542 10.01 -9.39 23.94
CA ARG A 542 9.14 -8.24 23.61
C ARG A 542 9.37 -7.69 22.21
N SER A 543 10.58 -7.89 21.66
CA SER A 543 10.96 -7.51 20.29
C SER A 543 10.34 -8.46 19.25
N ARG A 544 10.43 -9.78 19.48
CA ARG A 544 9.79 -10.83 18.67
C ARG A 544 8.27 -10.70 18.72
N ARG A 545 7.66 -10.15 17.66
CA ARG A 545 6.21 -9.89 17.55
C ARG A 545 5.79 -9.80 16.09
N VAL A 546 4.50 -9.92 15.82
CA VAL A 546 3.90 -9.45 14.57
C VAL A 546 3.04 -8.24 14.89
N GLU A 547 3.19 -7.18 14.09
CA GLU A 547 2.44 -5.93 14.18
C GLU A 547 1.42 -5.90 13.06
N LEU A 548 0.16 -5.57 13.38
CA LEU A 548 -0.95 -5.64 12.44
C LEU A 548 -1.60 -4.26 12.29
N VAL A 549 -1.76 -3.84 11.04
CA VAL A 549 -2.36 -2.56 10.64
C VAL A 549 -3.51 -2.83 9.68
N LYS A 550 -4.70 -2.29 9.98
CA LYS A 550 -5.83 -2.30 9.04
C LYS A 550 -5.70 -1.14 8.07
N ILE A 551 -5.79 -1.43 6.77
CA ILE A 551 -6.13 -0.44 5.74
C ILE A 551 -7.63 -0.57 5.53
N LEU A 552 -8.35 0.53 5.77
CA LEU A 552 -9.80 0.61 5.69
C LEU A 552 -10.24 1.41 4.45
N ARG A 553 -11.43 1.10 3.96
CA ARG A 553 -12.15 1.92 2.95
C ARG A 553 -12.72 3.21 3.55
#